data_AF-X1BBS3-F1
#
_entry.id   AF-X1BBS3-F1
#
_cell.length_a   1.000
_cell.length_b   1.000
_cell.length_c   1.000
_cell.angle_alpha   90.00
_cell.angle_beta   90.00
_cell.angle_gamma   90.00
#
_symmetry.space_group_name_H-M   'P 1'
#
loop_
_entity.id
_entity.type
_entity.pdbx_description
1 polymer ?
#
loop_
_entity_poly.entity_id
_entity_poly.type
_entity_poly.pdbx_seq_one_letter_code
_entity_poly.pdbx_strand_id
1 'polypeptide(L)'
;YDSLGVCIFGGFGMDASIVRDLVNGRYGWDVGIDYLTELGKKSILMEREFNRSAGFTIADDRMPEWMMHEKLPPLDTVFDVPEEEMDSIFD
;
A
#
# COMPACT_ATOMS: atom_id res chain seq x y z
N TYR A 1 -7.08 0.84 5.90
CA TYR A 1 -7.44 1.55 7.15
C TYR A 1 -8.16 2.86 6.84
N ASP A 2 -7.62 3.67 5.94
CA ASP A 2 -8.19 4.98 5.55
C ASP A 2 -9.64 4.91 5.08
N SER A 3 -10.01 3.93 4.25
CA SER A 3 -11.41 3.76 3.80
C SER A 3 -12.39 3.48 4.94
N LEU A 4 -11.91 2.93 6.06
CA LEU A 4 -12.71 2.64 7.26
C LEU A 4 -12.63 3.78 8.30
N GLY A 5 -11.80 4.80 8.08
CA GLY A 5 -11.56 5.88 9.04
C GLY A 5 -10.86 5.42 10.33
N VAL A 6 -10.13 4.31 10.28
CA VAL A 6 -9.43 3.75 11.44
C VAL A 6 -7.96 4.14 11.41
N CYS A 7 -7.38 4.50 12.56
CA CYS A 7 -5.96 4.84 12.67
C CYS A 7 -5.06 3.66 12.30
N ILE A 8 -4.01 3.91 11.49
CA ILE A 8 -3.03 2.89 11.09
C ILE A 8 -2.30 2.26 12.29
N PHE A 9 -2.11 3.00 13.38
CA PHE A 9 -1.50 2.44 14.61
C PHE A 9 -2.36 1.35 15.24
N GLY A 10 -3.65 1.31 14.91
CA GLY A 10 -4.51 0.19 15.25
C GLY A 10 -4.04 -1.14 14.66
N GLY A 11 -3.43 -1.13 13.47
CA GLY A 11 -2.97 -2.36 12.80
C GLY A 11 -1.81 -3.09 13.49
N PHE A 12 -1.08 -2.43 14.39
CA PHE A 12 -0.06 -3.10 15.20
C PHE A 12 -0.64 -3.91 16.37
N GLY A 13 -1.89 -3.63 16.77
CA GLY A 13 -2.57 -4.29 17.90
C GLY A 13 -3.88 -4.99 17.52
N MET A 14 -4.42 -4.72 16.34
CA MET A 14 -5.64 -5.33 15.80
C MET A 14 -5.28 -6.22 14.63
N ASP A 15 -5.56 -7.52 14.76
CA ASP A 15 -5.51 -8.43 13.62
C ASP A 15 -6.73 -8.23 12.69
N ALA A 16 -6.71 -8.92 11.56
CA ALA A 16 -7.77 -8.84 10.55
C ALA A 16 -9.15 -9.29 11.08
N SER A 17 -9.19 -10.17 12.10
CA SER A 17 -10.44 -10.65 12.68
C SER A 17 -11.16 -9.55 13.45
N ILE A 18 -10.42 -8.69 14.16
CA ILE A 18 -10.99 -7.54 14.86
C ILE A 18 -11.63 -6.57 13.85
N VAL A 19 -10.98 -6.35 12.71
CA VAL A 19 -11.53 -5.45 11.67
C VAL A 19 -12.81 -6.02 11.08
N ARG A 20 -12.85 -7.32 10.77
CA ARG A 20 -14.07 -8.03 10.36
C ARG A 20 -15.19 -7.84 11.39
N ASP A 21 -14.89 -8.09 12.67
CA ASP A 21 -15.89 -8.05 13.75
C ASP A 21 -16.43 -6.63 13.97
N LEU A 22 -15.59 -5.60 13.86
CA LEU A 22 -16.02 -4.20 13.93
C LEU A 22 -16.92 -3.83 12.75
N VAL A 23 -16.57 -4.24 11.52
CA VAL A 23 -17.39 -3.97 10.32
C VAL A 23 -18.75 -4.68 10.43
N ASN A 24 -18.75 -5.96 10.81
CA ASN A 24 -19.98 -6.73 10.99
C ASN A 24 -20.82 -6.20 12.15
N GLY A 25 -20.20 -5.83 13.27
CA GLY A 25 -20.89 -5.25 14.42
C GLY A 25 -21.49 -3.87 14.13
N ARG A 26 -20.80 -3.03 13.35
CA ARG A 26 -21.25 -1.66 13.05
C ARG A 26 -22.29 -1.59 11.93
N TYR A 27 -22.14 -2.43 10.90
CA TYR A 27 -22.88 -2.32 9.65
C TYR A 27 -23.72 -3.56 9.29
N GLY A 28 -23.47 -4.72 9.90
CA GLY A 28 -24.20 -5.96 9.62
C GLY A 28 -23.93 -6.53 8.22
N TRP A 29 -22.77 -6.25 7.63
CA TRP A 29 -22.44 -6.60 6.24
C TRP A 29 -22.00 -8.06 6.01
N ASP A 30 -21.84 -8.84 7.08
CA ASP A 30 -21.43 -10.24 7.04
C ASP A 30 -20.17 -10.49 6.19
N VAL A 31 -19.15 -9.65 6.38
CA VAL A 31 -17.88 -9.73 5.66
C VAL A 31 -16.95 -10.81 6.24
N GLY A 32 -16.06 -11.34 5.40
CA GLY A 32 -15.02 -12.30 5.78
C GLY A 32 -13.79 -11.67 6.44
N ILE A 33 -12.86 -12.50 6.91
CA ILE A 33 -11.60 -12.05 7.54
C ILE A 33 -10.65 -11.36 6.54
N ASP A 34 -10.78 -11.69 5.26
CA ASP A 34 -10.04 -11.13 4.12
C ASP A 34 -10.57 -9.77 3.66
N TYR A 35 -11.70 -9.32 4.20
CA TYR A 35 -12.37 -8.08 3.78
C TYR A 35 -11.43 -6.88 3.75
N LEU A 36 -10.60 -6.70 4.77
CA LEU A 36 -9.66 -5.56 4.82
C LEU A 36 -8.64 -5.63 3.68
N THR A 37 -8.12 -6.82 3.38
CA THR A 37 -7.15 -7.04 2.31
C THR A 37 -7.78 -6.81 0.94
N GLU A 38 -8.96 -7.37 0.69
CA GLU A 38 -9.65 -7.22 -0.59
C GLU A 38 -10.13 -5.78 -0.83
N LEU A 39 -10.59 -5.09 0.23
CA LEU A 39 -10.88 -3.66 0.17
C LEU A 39 -9.62 -2.86 -0.20
N GLY A 40 -8.49 -3.16 0.46
CA GLY A 40 -7.21 -2.50 0.18
C GLY A 40 -6.74 -2.70 -1.27
N LYS A 41 -6.77 -3.95 -1.77
CA LYS A 41 -6.42 -4.26 -3.17
C LYS A 41 -7.30 -3.48 -4.15
N LYS A 42 -8.61 -3.47 -3.93
CA LYS A 42 -9.56 -2.76 -4.79
C LYS A 42 -9.29 -1.25 -4.80
N SER A 43 -9.02 -0.66 -3.64
CA SER A 43 -8.68 0.77 -3.54
C SER A 43 -7.39 1.09 -4.29
N ILE A 44 -6.30 0.35 -4.04
CA ILE A 44 -5.00 0.57 -4.69
C ILE A 44 -5.10 0.45 -6.22
N LEU A 45 -5.79 -0.57 -6.72
CA LEU A 45 -5.98 -0.74 -8.17
C LEU A 45 -6.79 0.41 -8.79
N MET A 46 -7.80 0.91 -8.08
CA MET A 46 -8.59 2.06 -8.52
C MET A 46 -7.77 3.36 -8.54
N GLU A 47 -6.99 3.61 -7.49
CA GLU A 47 -6.10 4.77 -7.39
C GLU A 47 -5.03 4.75 -8.49
N ARG A 48 -4.49 3.57 -8.78
CA ARG A 48 -3.50 3.40 -9.85
C ARG A 48 -4.10 3.64 -11.24
N GLU A 49 -5.32 3.17 -11.50
CA GLU A 49 -6.02 3.44 -12.75
C GLU A 49 -6.33 4.93 -12.92
N PHE A 50 -6.72 5.60 -11.84
CA PHE A 50 -6.90 7.04 -11.82
C PHE A 50 -5.61 7.78 -12.18
N ASN A 51 -4.47 7.42 -11.57
CA ASN A 51 -3.18 8.03 -11.86
C ASN A 51 -2.72 7.79 -13.30
N ARG A 52 -2.90 6.58 -13.83
CA ARG A 52 -2.64 6.26 -15.24
C ARG A 52 -3.46 7.13 -16.19
N SER A 53 -4.74 7.33 -15.88
CA SER A 53 -5.62 8.23 -16.63
C SER A 53 -5.18 9.70 -16.55
N ALA A 54 -4.49 10.09 -15.48
CA ALA A 54 -3.89 11.42 -15.32
C ALA A 54 -2.52 11.55 -16.02
N GLY A 55 -1.98 10.48 -16.61
CA GLY A 55 -0.73 10.49 -17.37
C GLY A 55 0.49 9.95 -16.63
N PHE A 56 0.32 9.39 -15.42
CA PHE A 56 1.41 8.72 -14.70
C PHE A 56 1.81 7.42 -15.40
N THR A 57 3.11 7.15 -15.43
CA THR A 57 3.73 6.00 -16.10
C THR A 57 4.70 5.29 -15.15
N ILE A 58 5.28 4.18 -15.59
CA ILE A 58 6.32 3.48 -14.84
C ILE A 58 7.54 4.38 -14.53
N ALA A 59 7.79 5.42 -15.34
CA ALA A 59 8.87 6.38 -15.10
C ALA A 59 8.61 7.25 -13.85
N ASP A 60 7.37 7.37 -13.39
CA ASP A 60 6.99 8.11 -12.19
C ASP A 60 7.05 7.24 -10.93
N ASP A 61 7.07 5.91 -11.09
CA ASP A 61 7.21 4.92 -10.02
C ASP A 61 8.71 4.72 -9.68
N ARG A 62 9.43 5.81 -9.40
CA ARG A 62 10.88 5.80 -9.16
C ARG A 62 11.26 6.46 -7.83
N MET A 63 12.30 5.92 -7.20
CA MET A 63 12.89 6.52 -6.02
C MET A 63 13.53 7.87 -6.36
N PRO A 64 13.57 8.83 -5.42
CA PRO A 64 14.31 10.07 -5.62
C PRO A 64 15.79 9.80 -5.93
N GLU A 65 16.34 10.51 -6.92
CA GLU A 65 17.71 10.31 -7.43
C GLU A 65 18.78 10.28 -6.33
N TRP A 66 18.67 11.16 -5.34
CA TRP A 66 19.63 11.20 -4.23
C TRP A 66 19.65 9.91 -3.41
N MET A 67 18.53 9.18 -3.28
CA MET A 67 18.52 7.89 -2.60
C MET A 67 19.28 6.80 -3.37
N MET A 68 19.47 6.98 -4.68
CA MET A 68 20.19 6.07 -5.57
C MET A 68 21.70 6.35 -5.62
N HIS A 69 22.13 7.56 -5.24
CA HIS A 69 23.50 8.04 -5.44
C HIS A 69 24.19 8.46 -4.15
N GLU A 70 23.46 9.02 -3.20
CA GLU A 70 23.99 9.48 -1.92
C GLU A 70 23.96 8.35 -0.89
N LYS A 71 25.16 7.97 -0.44
CA LYS A 71 25.32 6.94 0.59
C LYS A 71 24.77 7.43 1.91
N LEU A 72 23.92 6.61 2.55
CA LEU A 72 23.35 6.90 3.86
C LEU A 72 24.31 6.44 4.99
N PRO A 73 24.95 7.36 5.73
CA PRO A 73 25.81 6.97 6.84
C PRO A 73 25.00 6.41 8.02
N PRO A 74 25.58 5.55 8.86
CA PRO A 74 26.95 5.03 8.79
C PRO A 74 27.09 3.77 7.93
N LEU A 75 25.99 3.29 7.33
CA LEU A 75 25.97 2.03 6.59
C LEU A 75 26.52 2.18 5.17
N ASP A 76 26.59 3.42 4.68
CA ASP A 76 27.13 3.80 3.38
C ASP A 76 26.45 3.08 2.20
N THR A 77 25.16 2.74 2.38
CA THR A 77 24.30 2.10 1.38
C THR A 77 23.49 3.14 0.61
N VAL A 78 23.12 2.80 -0.61
CA VAL A 78 22.10 3.49 -1.43
C VAL A 78 20.91 2.55 -1.62
N PHE A 79 19.80 3.06 -2.14
CA PHE A 79 18.74 2.20 -2.65
C PHE A 79 19.23 1.51 -3.93
N ASP A 80 19.35 0.19 -3.89
CA ASP A 80 19.97 -0.63 -4.94
C ASP A 80 19.03 -1.69 -5.52
N VAL A 81 17.72 -1.57 -5.27
CA VAL A 81 16.71 -2.43 -5.91
C VAL A 81 16.66 -2.10 -7.41
N PRO A 82 16.82 -3.11 -8.30
CA PRO A 82 16.75 -2.90 -9.74
C PRO A 82 15.40 -2.33 -10.19
N GLU A 83 15.41 -1.45 -11.19
CA GLU A 83 14.18 -0.88 -11.74
C GLU A 83 13.25 -1.96 -12.30
N GLU A 84 13.81 -3.03 -12.88
CA GLU A 84 13.02 -4.14 -13.42
C GLU A 84 12.27 -4.91 -12.32
N GLU A 85 12.83 -4.98 -11.10
CA GLU A 85 12.15 -5.58 -9.97
C GLU A 85 10.99 -4.69 -9.50
N MET A 86 11.20 -3.37 -9.48
CA MET A 86 10.14 -2.40 -9.16
C MET A 86 9.00 -2.43 -10.19
N ASP A 87 9.33 -2.53 -11.48
CA ASP A 87 8.36 -2.55 -12.56
C ASP A 87 7.46 -3.80 -12.50
N SER A 88 7.94 -4.90 -11.91
CA SER A 88 7.21 -6.17 -11.77
C SER A 88 6.19 -6.23 -10.63
N ILE A 89 6.10 -5.21 -9.76
CA ILE A 89 5.23 -5.22 -8.56
C ILE A 89 3.75 -5.46 -8.90
N PHE A 90 3.31 -5.00 -10.07
CA PHE A 90 1.91 -5.05 -10.52
C PHE A 90 1.68 -5.94 -11.76
N ASP A 91 2.64 -6.81 -12.08
CA ASP A 91 2.47 -7.85 -13.11
C ASP A 91 1.46 -8.93 -12.68
#